data_AF-A0A2E5KK37-F1
#
_entry.id   AF-A0A2E5KK37-F1
#
_cell.length_a   1.000
_cell.length_b   1.000
_cell.length_c   1.000
_cell.angle_alpha   90.00
_cell.angle_beta   90.00
_cell.angle_gamma   90.00
#
_symmetry.space_group_name_H-M   'P 1'
#
loop_
_entity.id
_entity.type
_entity.pdbx_description
1 polymer ?
#
loop_
_entity_poly.entity_id
_entity_poly.type
_entity_poly.pdbx_seq_one_letter_code
_entity_poly.pdbx_strand_id
1 'polypeptide(L)'
;MLSIEENLIIKNILLDDYEDDGSCKATFLGENLKVFGGIPKEIVDIKVMSRFDDNLICTVENVLKPSIDRVLPKCQYYLSCTGCQFQHIDYKKQLLIKRKFVIEKLSDIKGFSEDELDFTVPSKNKYEYRNHARFSVSKTNKFKGNIGFVNRWSRKLVNISKCEIMNSKINSILPKLEGKLSGYSQFSVRVGINTDSYLIQPKIDEANGIDTGQQYYKEEVNGFSHKISSPSFFQVNTPQAENLVRIVKDLLDLQGNEVVIDAFSGVGTFAVLLSKYVKKIYGIESSQSSINDAIYNSKSIENIEFIHSEVENISPDFFKENIDFVILDPSRKGVHKVALDWIEKLLPDRIVYVSCELKTLKRDLDRLTNNYSIRKVIPVDMFPHTKHVECIVSLYRTNKL
;
A
#
# COMPACT_ATOMS: atom_id res chain seq x y z
N MET A 1 38.42 9.98 -10.14
CA MET A 1 37.31 9.27 -9.47
C MET A 1 37.81 7.90 -9.08
N LEU A 2 37.85 7.59 -7.78
CA LEU A 2 38.13 6.23 -7.31
C LEU A 2 36.93 5.36 -7.69
N SER A 3 37.14 4.28 -8.45
CA SER A 3 36.09 3.32 -8.76
C SER A 3 35.76 2.52 -7.51
N ILE A 4 34.71 2.93 -6.79
CA ILE A 4 34.18 2.16 -5.66
C ILE A 4 33.56 0.87 -6.21
N GLU A 5 34.19 -0.27 -5.88
CA GLU A 5 33.78 -1.60 -6.34
C GLU A 5 32.57 -2.13 -5.54
N GLU A 6 31.76 -3.00 -6.17
CA GLU A 6 30.70 -3.74 -5.49
C GLU A 6 31.29 -4.62 -4.37
N ASN A 7 30.59 -4.70 -3.24
CA ASN A 7 31.01 -5.37 -2.00
C ASN A 7 32.13 -4.68 -1.21
N LEU A 8 32.55 -3.46 -1.59
CA LEU A 8 33.42 -2.66 -0.73
C LEU A 8 32.74 -2.42 0.62
N ILE A 9 33.49 -2.64 1.71
CA ILE A 9 33.07 -2.27 3.06
C ILE A 9 33.66 -0.90 3.39
N ILE A 10 32.78 0.07 3.66
CA ILE A 10 33.16 1.41 4.11
C ILE A 10 32.83 1.52 5.60
N LYS A 11 33.82 1.93 6.40
CA LYS A 11 33.71 1.89 7.87
C LYS A 11 33.37 3.25 8.48
N ASN A 12 32.80 3.21 9.68
CA ASN A 12 32.57 4.40 10.53
C ASN A 12 31.74 5.52 9.85
N ILE A 13 30.66 5.15 9.16
CA ILE A 13 29.77 6.11 8.53
C ILE A 13 28.71 6.57 9.53
N LEU A 14 28.63 7.88 9.75
CA LEU A 14 27.52 8.52 10.48
C LEU A 14 26.32 8.64 9.54
N LEU A 15 25.18 8.11 9.98
CA LEU A 15 23.94 8.19 9.23
C LEU A 15 23.18 9.49 9.55
N ASP A 16 22.75 10.17 8.50
CA ASP A 16 21.85 11.31 8.57
C ASP A 16 20.39 10.83 8.48
N ASP A 17 19.48 11.73 8.15
CA ASP A 17 18.04 11.48 8.08
C ASP A 17 17.60 10.48 7.00
N TYR A 18 16.34 10.06 7.09
CA TYR A 18 15.72 9.16 6.13
C TYR A 18 15.44 9.83 4.77
N GLU A 19 15.40 9.01 3.74
CA GLU A 19 14.83 9.32 2.43
C GLU A 19 13.44 8.71 2.25
N ASP A 20 12.71 9.22 1.24
CA ASP A 20 11.40 8.72 0.80
C ASP A 20 11.41 7.21 0.49
N ASP A 21 12.55 6.56 0.25
CA ASP A 21 12.69 5.12 -0.01
C ASP A 21 12.97 4.26 1.23
N GLY A 22 13.12 4.87 2.41
CA GLY A 22 13.38 4.21 3.68
C GLY A 22 14.86 3.94 3.97
N SER A 23 15.78 4.41 3.12
CA SER A 23 17.22 4.44 3.43
C SER A 23 17.59 5.68 4.24
N CYS A 24 18.71 5.64 4.96
CA CYS A 24 19.32 6.85 5.53
C CYS A 24 20.31 7.46 4.54
N LYS A 25 20.39 8.79 4.53
CA LYS A 25 21.41 9.52 3.79
C LYS A 25 22.75 9.44 4.52
N ALA A 26 23.83 9.37 3.75
CA ALA A 26 25.18 9.64 4.23
C ALA A 26 26.05 10.09 3.04
N THR A 27 27.23 10.64 3.34
CA THR A 27 28.20 11.04 2.31
C THR A 27 29.57 10.45 2.62
N PHE A 28 30.28 9.98 1.60
CA PHE A 28 31.65 9.51 1.75
C PHE A 28 32.50 9.90 0.55
N LEU A 29 33.59 10.63 0.77
CA LEU A 29 34.49 11.12 -0.29
C LEU A 29 33.78 11.83 -1.46
N GLY A 30 32.72 12.58 -1.17
CA GLY A 30 31.91 13.30 -2.16
C GLY A 30 30.82 12.46 -2.84
N GLU A 31 30.70 11.17 -2.52
CA GLU A 31 29.63 10.29 -3.02
C GLU A 31 28.42 10.31 -2.10
N ASN A 32 27.22 10.32 -2.69
CA ASN A 32 25.96 10.19 -1.96
C ASN A 32 25.65 8.72 -1.70
N LEU A 33 25.32 8.39 -0.46
CA LEU A 33 25.05 7.03 -0.01
C LEU A 33 23.59 6.90 0.40
N LYS A 34 22.92 5.87 -0.13
CA LYS A 34 21.61 5.39 0.33
C LYS A 34 21.80 4.15 1.18
N VAL A 35 21.78 4.31 2.50
CA VAL A 35 22.10 3.23 3.43
C VAL A 35 20.83 2.57 3.97
N PHE A 36 20.52 1.37 3.47
CA PHE A 36 19.41 0.54 3.96
C PHE A 36 19.80 -0.22 5.23
N GLY A 37 18.85 -0.37 6.17
CA GLY A 37 19.08 -1.05 7.45
C GLY A 37 19.70 -0.17 8.53
N GLY A 38 19.85 1.12 8.27
CA GLY A 38 20.33 2.13 9.21
C GLY A 38 19.20 2.87 9.95
N ILE A 39 19.55 3.49 11.07
CA ILE A 39 18.71 4.46 11.78
C ILE A 39 19.51 5.77 11.86
N PRO A 40 18.88 6.96 11.64
CA PRO A 40 19.58 8.23 11.75
C PRO A 40 20.35 8.37 13.06
N LYS A 41 21.52 9.00 12.98
CA LYS A 41 22.49 9.21 14.07
C LYS A 41 23.26 7.97 14.53
N GLU A 42 23.07 6.82 13.90
CA GLU A 42 23.94 5.66 14.12
C GLU A 42 25.30 5.84 13.45
N ILE A 43 26.31 5.17 14.00
CA ILE A 43 27.60 4.96 13.35
C ILE A 43 27.68 3.50 12.93
N VAL A 44 27.89 3.26 11.64
CA VAL A 44 27.81 1.93 11.03
C VAL A 44 28.97 1.67 10.07
N ASP A 45 29.30 0.39 9.90
CA ASP A 45 30.01 -0.07 8.72
C ASP A 45 28.98 -0.47 7.66
N ILE A 46 29.20 -0.06 6.42
CA ILE A 46 28.28 -0.32 5.31
C ILE A 46 28.95 -1.15 4.23
N LYS A 47 28.15 -1.94 3.54
CA LYS A 47 28.53 -2.67 2.34
C LYS A 47 27.93 -2.01 1.11
N VAL A 48 28.74 -1.70 0.12
CA VAL A 48 28.28 -1.19 -1.19
C VAL A 48 27.67 -2.34 -1.99
N MET A 49 26.42 -2.17 -2.40
CA MET A 49 25.67 -3.17 -3.15
C MET A 49 25.72 -2.93 -4.65
N SER A 50 25.52 -1.68 -5.07
CA SER A 50 25.46 -1.27 -6.48
C SER A 50 25.51 0.26 -6.57
N ARG A 51 25.76 0.78 -7.78
CA ARG A 51 25.52 2.19 -8.11
C ARG A 51 24.20 2.34 -8.86
N PHE A 52 23.42 3.36 -8.51
CA PHE A 52 22.19 3.72 -9.22
C PHE A 52 22.08 5.24 -9.29
N ASP A 53 22.02 5.78 -10.51
CA ASP A 53 22.17 7.21 -10.79
C ASP A 53 23.44 7.77 -10.09
N ASP A 54 23.31 8.92 -9.43
CA ASP A 54 24.39 9.58 -8.69
C ASP A 54 24.57 9.04 -7.25
N ASN A 55 23.96 7.88 -6.93
CA ASN A 55 23.97 7.33 -5.58
C ASN A 55 24.61 5.95 -5.52
N LEU A 56 25.35 5.71 -4.44
CA LEU A 56 25.74 4.37 -4.02
C LEU A 56 24.63 3.77 -3.15
N ILE A 57 24.16 2.60 -3.54
CA ILE A 57 23.21 1.83 -2.76
C ILE A 57 24.00 0.95 -1.79
N CYS A 58 23.74 1.11 -0.50
CA CYS A 58 24.47 0.45 0.55
C CYS A 58 23.54 -0.24 1.54
N THR A 59 24.05 -1.26 2.22
CA THR A 59 23.37 -1.90 3.36
C THR A 59 24.26 -1.84 4.59
N VAL A 60 23.67 -1.70 5.77
CA VAL A 60 24.40 -1.84 7.03
C VAL A 60 24.96 -3.26 7.17
N GLU A 61 26.27 -3.35 7.37
CA GLU A 61 27.00 -4.60 7.66
C GLU A 61 27.18 -4.75 9.18
N ASN A 62 27.69 -3.72 9.85
CA ASN A 62 27.86 -3.69 11.30
C ASN A 62 27.35 -2.39 11.90
N VAL A 63 26.78 -2.46 13.11
CA VAL A 63 26.34 -1.28 13.86
C VAL A 63 27.31 -1.04 15.00
N LEU A 64 28.07 0.06 14.93
CA LEU A 64 29.10 0.40 15.92
C LEU A 64 28.51 1.22 17.07
N LYS A 65 27.60 2.15 16.74
CA LYS A 65 26.83 2.93 17.72
C LYS A 65 25.34 2.81 17.39
N PRO A 66 24.59 1.91 18.06
CA PRO A 66 23.18 1.68 17.76
C PRO A 66 22.29 2.80 18.31
N SER A 67 21.17 3.03 17.63
CA SER A 67 20.05 3.79 18.17
C SER A 67 19.34 2.98 19.25
N ILE A 68 18.73 3.67 20.22
CA ILE A 68 17.88 3.03 21.24
C ILE A 68 16.63 2.39 20.62
N ASP A 69 16.22 2.86 19.44
CA ASP A 69 15.08 2.33 18.69
C ASP A 69 15.45 1.09 17.84
N ARG A 70 16.71 0.62 17.87
CA ARG A 70 17.15 -0.53 17.08
C ARG A 70 16.67 -1.84 17.72
N VAL A 71 16.08 -2.71 16.88
CA VAL A 71 15.72 -4.08 17.24
C VAL A 71 16.32 -5.07 16.25
N LEU A 72 16.39 -6.35 16.63
CA LEU A 72 16.83 -7.40 15.73
C LEU A 72 15.70 -7.73 14.72
N PRO A 73 15.96 -7.69 13.41
CA PRO A 73 14.98 -8.12 12.41
C PRO A 73 14.58 -9.59 12.60
N LYS A 74 13.28 -9.87 12.57
CA LYS A 74 12.76 -11.25 12.69
C LYS A 74 13.02 -12.09 11.44
N CYS A 75 13.03 -11.47 10.26
CA CYS A 75 13.19 -12.17 8.99
C CYS A 75 14.67 -12.38 8.66
N GLN A 76 15.08 -13.63 8.47
CA GLN A 76 16.42 -14.00 8.00
C GLN A 76 16.80 -13.42 6.62
N TYR A 77 15.79 -13.05 5.82
CA TYR A 77 15.97 -12.47 4.49
C TYR A 77 15.96 -10.94 4.50
N TYR A 78 16.04 -10.31 5.68
CA TYR A 78 16.06 -8.86 5.79
C TYR A 78 17.27 -8.27 5.05
N LEU A 79 17.08 -7.10 4.41
CA LEU A 79 18.01 -6.44 3.45
C LEU A 79 18.28 -7.21 2.15
N SER A 80 18.40 -8.54 2.17
CA SER A 80 18.61 -9.34 0.95
C SER A 80 17.35 -9.43 0.09
N CYS A 81 16.17 -9.64 0.68
CA CYS A 81 14.89 -9.69 -0.05
C CYS A 81 14.41 -8.32 -0.55
N THR A 82 14.79 -7.23 0.15
CA THR A 82 14.39 -5.82 -0.12
C THR A 82 12.89 -5.50 0.00
N GLY A 83 12.04 -6.48 0.36
CA GLY A 83 10.60 -6.26 0.54
C GLY A 83 10.20 -5.48 1.80
N CYS A 84 11.02 -5.55 2.86
CA CYS A 84 10.85 -4.77 4.09
C CYS A 84 12.04 -3.83 4.28
N GLN A 85 11.79 -2.61 4.77
CA GLN A 85 12.81 -1.57 4.96
C GLN A 85 13.04 -1.22 6.44
N PHE A 86 12.13 -1.60 7.34
CA PHE A 86 12.13 -1.13 8.74
C PHE A 86 12.08 -2.24 9.79
N GLN A 87 12.39 -3.51 9.47
CA GLN A 87 12.34 -4.59 10.49
C GLN A 87 13.37 -4.41 11.62
N HIS A 88 14.42 -3.60 11.41
CA HIS A 88 15.42 -3.28 12.42
C HIS A 88 15.03 -2.13 13.36
N ILE A 89 13.81 -1.60 13.21
CA ILE A 89 13.32 -0.42 13.94
C ILE A 89 12.17 -0.86 14.85
N ASP A 90 12.19 -0.42 16.12
CA ASP A 90 11.05 -0.58 17.02
C ASP A 90 9.76 -0.08 16.37
N TYR A 91 8.67 -0.81 16.59
CA TYR A 91 7.43 -0.53 15.88
C TYR A 91 6.85 0.85 16.21
N LYS A 92 6.96 1.33 17.45
CA LYS A 92 6.47 2.67 17.79
C LYS A 92 7.25 3.73 17.03
N LYS A 93 8.56 3.52 16.88
CA LYS A 93 9.40 4.41 16.07
C LYS A 93 9.03 4.36 14.59
N GLN A 94 8.67 3.20 14.03
CA GLN A 94 8.18 3.12 12.64
C GLN A 94 6.95 4.01 12.42
N LEU A 95 5.99 4.03 13.36
CA LEU A 95 4.81 4.88 13.27
C LEU A 95 5.19 6.37 13.28
N LEU A 96 6.13 6.77 14.14
CA LEU A 96 6.63 8.16 14.17
C LEU A 96 7.34 8.56 12.87
N ILE A 97 8.13 7.66 12.28
CA ILE A 97 8.79 7.89 10.98
C ILE A 97 7.74 8.07 9.88
N LYS A 98 6.70 7.23 9.84
CA LYS A 98 5.62 7.35 8.85
C LYS A 98 4.84 8.65 8.99
N ARG A 99 4.53 9.06 10.23
CA ARG A 99 3.94 10.38 10.49
C ARG A 99 4.84 11.50 9.98
N LYS A 100 6.15 11.43 10.26
CA LYS A 100 7.12 12.42 9.79
C LYS A 100 7.14 12.53 8.27
N PHE A 101 7.12 11.41 7.52
CA PHE A 101 7.04 11.46 6.06
C PHE A 101 5.78 12.17 5.54
N VAL A 102 4.65 12.05 6.26
CA VAL A 102 3.44 12.80 5.92
C VAL A 102 3.63 14.30 6.17
N ILE A 103 4.21 14.69 7.32
CA ILE A 103 4.51 16.10 7.62
C ILE A 103 5.41 16.69 6.54
N GLU A 104 6.56 16.07 6.27
CA GLU A 104 7.54 16.56 5.30
C GLU A 104 6.96 16.69 3.89
N LYS A 105 5.96 15.86 3.53
CA LYS A 105 5.35 15.93 2.21
C LYS A 105 4.23 16.94 2.09
N LEU A 106 3.49 17.17 3.16
CA LEU A 106 2.27 17.98 3.15
C LEU A 106 2.44 19.38 3.78
N SER A 107 3.56 19.66 4.46
CA SER A 107 3.82 20.94 5.16
C SER A 107 3.61 22.18 4.29
N ASP A 108 3.93 22.07 3.00
CA ASP A 108 3.90 23.20 2.08
C ASP A 108 2.54 23.36 1.37
N ILE A 109 1.54 22.54 1.71
CA ILE A 109 0.19 22.64 1.16
C ILE A 109 -0.55 23.78 1.86
N LYS A 110 -1.22 24.62 1.06
CA LYS A 110 -2.08 25.68 1.59
C LYS A 110 -3.15 25.11 2.52
N GLY A 111 -3.21 25.64 3.74
CA GLY A 111 -4.22 25.27 4.73
C GLY A 111 -3.94 23.96 5.46
N PHE A 112 -2.80 23.30 5.23
CA PHE A 112 -2.37 22.20 6.08
C PHE A 112 -1.86 22.74 7.42
N SER A 113 -2.29 22.11 8.52
CA SER A 113 -1.74 22.31 9.86
C SER A 113 -1.38 20.97 10.49
N GLU A 114 -0.27 20.91 11.24
CA GLU A 114 0.08 19.72 12.01
C GLU A 114 -0.93 19.39 13.12
N ASP A 115 -1.73 20.37 13.55
CA ASP A 115 -2.84 20.16 14.51
C ASP A 115 -3.96 19.29 13.90
N GLU A 116 -4.08 19.27 12.58
CA GLU A 116 -5.05 18.43 11.85
C GLU A 116 -4.50 17.03 11.57
N LEU A 117 -3.20 16.80 11.80
CA LEU A 117 -2.53 15.52 11.58
C LEU A 117 -2.63 14.62 12.82
N ASP A 118 -3.24 13.45 12.68
CA ASP A 118 -3.32 12.42 13.72
C ASP A 118 -2.11 11.50 13.75
N PHE A 119 -1.89 10.86 14.91
CA PHE A 119 -0.87 9.83 15.04
C PHE A 119 -1.12 8.71 14.03
N THR A 120 -0.04 8.12 13.51
CA THR A 120 -0.18 7.00 12.57
C THR A 120 -0.94 5.86 13.24
N VAL A 121 -2.06 5.48 12.64
CA VAL A 121 -2.90 4.38 13.12
C VAL A 121 -2.11 3.08 13.00
N PRO A 122 -1.88 2.37 14.12
CA PRO A 122 -1.10 1.15 14.09
C PRO A 122 -1.85 0.01 13.40
N SER A 123 -1.07 -0.90 12.82
CA SER A 123 -1.57 -2.18 12.36
C SER A 123 -1.88 -3.09 13.55
N LYS A 124 -3.01 -3.80 13.48
CA LYS A 124 -3.38 -4.81 14.48
C LYS A 124 -2.32 -5.91 14.55
N ASN A 125 -1.85 -6.34 13.38
CA ASN A 125 -0.85 -7.38 13.21
C ASN A 125 0.36 -6.81 12.47
N LYS A 126 1.54 -6.85 13.09
CA LYS A 126 2.81 -6.39 12.48
C LYS A 126 3.41 -7.45 11.53
N TYR A 127 3.16 -8.71 11.86
CA TYR A 127 3.56 -9.90 11.12
C TYR A 127 2.31 -10.67 10.67
N GLU A 128 2.46 -11.57 9.70
CA GLU A 128 1.39 -12.44 9.18
C GLU A 128 0.10 -11.71 8.70
N TYR A 129 0.19 -10.41 8.45
CA TYR A 129 -0.95 -9.59 8.02
C TYR A 129 -1.23 -9.70 6.53
N ARG A 130 -0.21 -10.04 5.73
CA ARG A 130 -0.28 -9.93 4.27
C ARG A 130 -0.99 -11.13 3.66
N ASN A 131 -2.15 -10.90 3.06
CA ASN A 131 -3.04 -11.90 2.47
C ASN A 131 -2.76 -12.20 0.98
N HIS A 132 -1.80 -11.50 0.36
CA HIS A 132 -1.47 -11.63 -1.07
C HIS A 132 0.02 -11.48 -1.33
N ALA A 133 0.58 -12.41 -2.10
CA ALA A 133 1.88 -12.24 -2.74
C ALA A 133 1.88 -12.67 -4.20
N ARG A 134 2.75 -12.03 -4.97
CA ARG A 134 3.21 -12.48 -6.27
C ARG A 134 4.67 -12.87 -6.15
N PHE A 135 4.95 -14.15 -6.28
CA PHE A 135 6.29 -14.71 -6.17
C PHE A 135 6.94 -14.82 -7.54
N SER A 136 8.26 -14.67 -7.56
CA SER A 136 9.10 -14.96 -8.72
C SER A 136 9.63 -16.38 -8.65
N VAL A 137 9.76 -17.01 -9.81
CA VAL A 137 10.26 -18.38 -9.96
C VAL A 137 11.60 -18.35 -10.67
N SER A 138 12.60 -19.05 -10.13
CA SER A 138 13.91 -19.15 -10.76
C SER A 138 13.86 -20.02 -12.01
N LYS A 139 14.54 -19.53 -13.05
CA LYS A 139 14.70 -20.21 -14.35
C LYS A 139 16.03 -20.92 -14.52
N THR A 140 16.98 -20.76 -13.59
CA THR A 140 18.36 -21.27 -13.75
C THR A 140 18.50 -22.71 -13.24
N ASN A 141 19.25 -23.56 -13.96
CA ASN A 141 19.28 -25.02 -13.76
C ASN A 141 19.49 -25.50 -12.30
N LYS A 142 20.37 -24.88 -11.51
CA LYS A 142 20.61 -25.29 -10.10
C LYS A 142 19.45 -24.95 -9.14
N PHE A 143 18.61 -23.98 -9.50
CA PHE A 143 17.51 -23.47 -8.67
C PHE A 143 16.20 -23.45 -9.45
N LYS A 144 16.05 -24.29 -10.48
CA LYS A 144 14.92 -24.23 -11.41
C LYS A 144 13.65 -24.59 -10.64
N GLY A 145 12.65 -23.70 -10.65
CA GLY A 145 11.41 -23.89 -9.90
C GLY A 145 11.47 -23.45 -8.42
N ASN A 146 12.60 -22.91 -7.95
CA ASN A 146 12.70 -22.24 -6.64
C ASN A 146 11.85 -20.96 -6.62
N ILE A 147 11.33 -20.62 -5.44
CA ILE A 147 10.33 -19.58 -5.24
C ILE A 147 10.92 -18.46 -4.37
N GLY A 148 10.65 -17.20 -4.73
CA GLY A 148 10.95 -16.11 -3.82
C GLY A 148 10.70 -14.74 -4.41
N PHE A 149 11.55 -13.78 -4.02
CA PHE A 149 11.45 -12.39 -4.48
C PHE A 149 12.76 -11.95 -5.13
N VAL A 150 12.65 -11.04 -6.10
CA VAL A 150 13.82 -10.47 -6.77
C VAL A 150 14.30 -9.28 -5.97
N ASN A 151 15.56 -9.30 -5.52
CA ASN A 151 16.20 -8.16 -4.88
C ASN A 151 16.16 -6.96 -5.83
N ARG A 152 15.70 -5.80 -5.33
CA ARG A 152 15.51 -4.59 -6.13
C ARG A 152 16.79 -4.12 -6.82
N TRP A 153 17.93 -4.23 -6.15
CA TRP A 153 19.21 -3.65 -6.54
C TRP A 153 20.07 -4.64 -7.33
N SER A 154 20.31 -5.83 -6.79
CA SER A 154 21.13 -6.85 -7.46
C SER A 154 20.38 -7.62 -8.56
N ARG A 155 19.04 -7.49 -8.62
CA ARG A 155 18.16 -8.22 -9.56
C ARG A 155 18.24 -9.74 -9.42
N LYS A 156 18.89 -10.25 -8.38
CA LYS A 156 19.00 -11.68 -8.07
C LYS A 156 17.76 -12.16 -7.33
N LEU A 157 17.34 -13.39 -7.61
CA LEU A 157 16.28 -14.04 -6.85
C LEU A 157 16.82 -14.43 -5.46
N VAL A 158 16.07 -14.07 -4.42
CA VAL A 158 16.26 -14.57 -3.06
C VAL A 158 15.24 -15.67 -2.84
N ASN A 159 15.70 -16.90 -2.59
CA ASN A 159 14.82 -18.03 -2.29
C ASN A 159 14.16 -17.81 -0.92
N ILE A 160 12.84 -17.90 -0.85
CA ILE A 160 12.06 -17.63 0.37
C ILE A 160 11.31 -18.90 0.77
N SER A 161 11.74 -19.50 1.89
CA SER A 161 10.99 -20.62 2.50
C SER A 161 9.81 -20.13 3.34
N LYS A 162 9.98 -18.99 4.02
CA LYS A 162 8.99 -18.37 4.90
C LYS A 162 9.14 -16.86 4.90
N CYS A 163 8.03 -16.13 4.79
CA CYS A 163 8.02 -14.67 4.91
C CYS A 163 7.23 -14.26 6.16
N GLU A 164 7.90 -13.59 7.10
CA GLU A 164 7.32 -13.26 8.41
C GLU A 164 6.13 -12.29 8.34
N ILE A 165 6.03 -11.45 7.31
CA ILE A 165 4.86 -10.57 7.14
C ILE A 165 3.71 -11.25 6.39
N MET A 166 3.96 -12.40 5.78
CA MET A 166 2.98 -13.14 4.99
C MET A 166 2.10 -13.99 5.89
N ASN A 167 0.80 -14.03 5.59
CA ASN A 167 -0.13 -14.87 6.33
C ASN A 167 0.33 -16.34 6.35
N SER A 168 0.10 -17.01 7.49
CA SER A 168 0.50 -18.40 7.71
C SER A 168 -0.07 -19.37 6.67
N LYS A 169 -1.30 -19.12 6.17
CA LYS A 169 -1.89 -19.91 5.08
C LYS A 169 -1.01 -19.89 3.82
N ILE A 170 -0.52 -18.72 3.42
CA ILE A 170 0.41 -18.60 2.27
C ILE A 170 1.73 -19.30 2.56
N ASN A 171 2.32 -19.08 3.74
CA ASN A 171 3.58 -19.74 4.12
C ASN A 171 3.45 -21.28 4.10
N SER A 172 2.28 -21.84 4.41
CA SER A 172 2.01 -23.28 4.32
C SER A 172 1.87 -23.80 2.89
N ILE A 173 1.57 -22.93 1.92
CA ILE A 173 1.41 -23.26 0.50
C ILE A 173 2.78 -23.35 -0.20
N LEU A 174 3.74 -22.48 0.15
CA LEU A 174 5.01 -22.39 -0.57
C LEU A 174 5.77 -23.72 -0.70
N PRO A 175 5.94 -24.52 0.37
CA PRO A 175 6.66 -25.78 0.27
C PRO A 175 5.96 -26.81 -0.65
N LYS A 176 4.64 -26.71 -0.81
CA LYS A 176 3.87 -27.61 -1.68
C LYS A 176 4.10 -27.32 -3.17
N LEU A 177 4.51 -26.10 -3.51
CA LEU A 177 4.73 -25.64 -4.89
C LEU A 177 6.21 -25.62 -5.28
N GLU A 178 7.14 -25.76 -4.33
CA GLU A 178 8.57 -25.68 -4.58
C GLU A 178 9.02 -26.79 -5.56
N GLY A 179 9.81 -26.41 -6.58
CA GLY A 179 10.26 -27.32 -7.63
C GLY A 179 9.22 -27.69 -8.69
N LYS A 180 7.93 -27.36 -8.48
CA LYS A 180 6.82 -27.69 -9.39
C LYS A 180 6.48 -26.59 -10.40
N LEU A 181 7.18 -25.46 -10.32
CA LEU A 181 6.92 -24.27 -11.12
C LEU A 181 7.89 -24.11 -12.30
N SER A 182 8.52 -25.20 -12.76
CA SER A 182 9.39 -25.17 -13.93
C SER A 182 8.62 -24.67 -15.16
N GLY A 183 9.09 -23.58 -15.78
CA GLY A 183 8.46 -22.96 -16.95
C GLY A 183 7.68 -21.69 -16.65
N TYR A 184 7.32 -21.46 -15.38
CA TYR A 184 6.69 -20.21 -14.96
C TYR A 184 7.76 -19.16 -14.62
N SER A 185 7.44 -17.89 -14.88
CA SER A 185 8.26 -16.76 -14.39
C SER A 185 7.79 -16.29 -13.01
N GLN A 186 6.48 -16.34 -12.77
CA GLN A 186 5.83 -15.84 -11.56
C GLN A 186 4.52 -16.60 -11.31
N PHE A 187 4.07 -16.58 -10.06
CA PHE A 187 2.74 -17.00 -9.67
C PHE A 187 2.24 -16.11 -8.51
N SER A 188 0.94 -16.10 -8.27
CA SER A 188 0.27 -15.33 -7.24
C SER A 188 -0.47 -16.26 -6.30
N VAL A 189 -0.39 -15.98 -5.00
CA VAL A 189 -1.17 -16.63 -3.95
C VAL A 189 -1.95 -15.56 -3.20
N ARG A 190 -3.27 -15.72 -3.12
CA ARG A 190 -4.16 -14.94 -2.27
C ARG A 190 -4.89 -15.87 -1.32
N VAL A 191 -5.13 -15.43 -0.09
CA VAL A 191 -5.88 -16.19 0.91
C VAL A 191 -6.90 -15.27 1.58
N GLY A 192 -8.06 -15.80 1.93
CA GLY A 192 -8.98 -15.16 2.85
C GLY A 192 -8.40 -15.20 4.27
N ILE A 193 -8.39 -14.06 4.94
CA ILE A 193 -8.05 -13.95 6.36
C ILE A 193 -9.21 -14.49 7.20
N ASN A 194 -10.44 -14.10 6.85
CA ASN A 194 -11.66 -14.45 7.58
C ASN A 194 -12.43 -15.61 6.94
N THR A 195 -11.91 -16.21 5.87
CA THR A 195 -12.51 -17.37 5.18
C THR A 195 -11.46 -18.44 4.88
N ASP A 196 -11.88 -19.65 4.52
CA ASP A 196 -10.99 -20.71 4.03
C ASP A 196 -10.72 -20.62 2.51
N SER A 197 -11.21 -19.57 1.85
CA SER A 197 -11.00 -19.37 0.42
C SER A 197 -9.56 -18.98 0.12
N TYR A 198 -9.06 -19.41 -1.04
CA TYR A 198 -7.74 -19.06 -1.53
C TYR A 198 -7.74 -19.08 -3.06
N LEU A 199 -6.71 -18.47 -3.64
CA LEU A 199 -6.49 -18.42 -5.07
C LEU A 199 -5.00 -18.56 -5.36
N ILE A 200 -4.67 -19.48 -6.26
CA ILE A 200 -3.32 -19.66 -6.79
C ILE A 200 -3.40 -19.54 -8.31
N GLN A 201 -2.63 -18.60 -8.88
CA GLN A 201 -2.63 -18.33 -10.32
C GLN A 201 -1.19 -18.21 -10.83
N PRO A 202 -0.84 -18.76 -12.00
CA PRO A 202 -1.70 -19.52 -12.92
C PRO A 202 -2.06 -20.92 -12.41
N LYS A 203 -2.82 -21.70 -13.21
CA LYS A 203 -2.98 -23.14 -12.99
C LYS A 203 -1.62 -23.85 -13.10
N ILE A 204 -1.36 -24.77 -12.18
CA ILE A 204 -0.15 -25.57 -12.02
C ILE A 204 -0.60 -27.03 -11.92
N ASP A 205 -0.16 -27.88 -12.85
CA ASP A 205 -0.69 -29.24 -12.98
C ASP A 205 -0.19 -30.20 -11.88
N GLU A 206 1.03 -30.00 -11.36
CA GLU A 206 1.64 -30.87 -10.33
C GLU A 206 1.75 -30.22 -8.95
N ALA A 207 0.64 -29.77 -8.38
CA ALA A 207 0.64 -28.95 -7.17
C ALA A 207 0.44 -29.74 -5.84
N ASN A 208 0.91 -30.98 -5.74
CA ASN A 208 0.90 -31.79 -4.50
C ASN A 208 -0.44 -31.76 -3.71
N GLY A 209 -1.56 -31.92 -4.41
CA GLY A 209 -2.89 -31.95 -3.80
C GLY A 209 -3.45 -30.59 -3.37
N ILE A 210 -2.89 -29.47 -3.84
CA ILE A 210 -3.52 -28.15 -3.74
C ILE A 210 -4.16 -27.74 -5.06
N ASP A 211 -5.37 -27.20 -4.99
CA ASP A 211 -6.04 -26.71 -6.19
C ASP A 211 -5.41 -25.39 -6.64
N THR A 212 -5.25 -25.22 -7.95
CA THR A 212 -4.71 -24.01 -8.57
C THR A 212 -5.52 -23.64 -9.80
N GLY A 213 -5.39 -22.40 -10.26
CA GLY A 213 -6.16 -21.88 -11.39
C GLY A 213 -7.55 -21.31 -11.02
N GLN A 214 -7.82 -21.09 -9.73
CA GLN A 214 -9.05 -20.44 -9.27
C GLN A 214 -9.19 -19.05 -9.88
N GLN A 215 -10.36 -18.70 -10.41
CA GLN A 215 -10.58 -17.40 -11.04
C GLN A 215 -10.80 -16.27 -10.01
N TYR A 216 -11.28 -16.62 -8.82
CA TYR A 216 -11.51 -15.72 -7.71
C TYR A 216 -11.30 -16.44 -6.37
N TYR A 217 -11.16 -15.67 -5.29
CA TYR A 217 -11.32 -16.13 -3.91
C TYR A 217 -12.36 -15.25 -3.21
N LYS A 218 -12.74 -15.63 -1.98
CA LYS A 218 -13.63 -14.86 -1.13
C LYS A 218 -12.92 -14.38 0.12
N GLU A 219 -13.22 -13.16 0.54
CA GLU A 219 -12.82 -12.62 1.84
C GLU A 219 -14.05 -12.06 2.54
N GLU A 220 -14.03 -12.00 3.87
CA GLU A 220 -15.06 -11.30 4.64
C GLU A 220 -14.46 -10.05 5.28
N VAL A 221 -15.16 -8.91 5.17
CA VAL A 221 -14.80 -7.64 5.80
C VAL A 221 -16.02 -7.10 6.51
N ASN A 222 -15.94 -6.86 7.82
CA ASN A 222 -17.06 -6.34 8.62
C ASN A 222 -18.39 -7.08 8.39
N GLY A 223 -18.35 -8.42 8.23
CA GLY A 223 -19.52 -9.27 8.01
C GLY A 223 -20.04 -9.34 6.57
N PHE A 224 -19.38 -8.69 5.60
CA PHE A 224 -19.72 -8.76 4.18
C PHE A 224 -18.73 -9.62 3.40
N SER A 225 -19.25 -10.64 2.72
CA SER A 225 -18.47 -11.49 1.83
C SER A 225 -18.18 -10.77 0.52
N HIS A 226 -16.90 -10.57 0.22
CA HIS A 226 -16.40 -10.05 -1.04
C HIS A 226 -15.85 -11.18 -1.89
N LYS A 227 -16.36 -11.33 -3.10
CA LYS A 227 -15.70 -12.07 -4.18
C LYS A 227 -14.63 -11.16 -4.78
N ILE A 228 -13.42 -11.68 -4.96
CA ILE A 228 -12.30 -10.97 -5.58
C ILE A 228 -11.66 -11.86 -6.64
N SER A 229 -11.80 -11.44 -7.90
CA SER A 229 -11.18 -12.09 -9.04
C SER A 229 -9.66 -11.89 -9.07
N SER A 230 -8.93 -12.82 -9.71
CA SER A 230 -7.45 -12.80 -9.80
C SER A 230 -6.83 -11.44 -10.19
N PRO A 231 -7.32 -10.74 -11.24
CA PRO A 231 -6.80 -9.43 -11.62
C PRO A 231 -7.31 -8.27 -10.75
N SER A 232 -8.39 -8.44 -9.97
CA SER A 232 -8.99 -7.38 -9.17
C SER A 232 -8.08 -6.99 -8.00
N PHE A 233 -8.05 -5.71 -7.67
CA PHE A 233 -7.34 -5.21 -6.49
C PHE A 233 -8.15 -5.47 -5.22
N PHE A 234 -7.45 -5.75 -4.13
CA PHE A 234 -8.02 -5.81 -2.80
C PHE A 234 -6.93 -5.50 -1.77
N GLN A 235 -7.30 -4.92 -0.65
CA GLN A 235 -6.35 -4.53 0.39
C GLN A 235 -5.63 -5.76 0.96
N VAL A 236 -4.30 -5.68 1.06
CA VAL A 236 -3.47 -6.84 1.43
C VAL A 236 -3.45 -7.12 2.94
N ASN A 237 -4.02 -6.23 3.75
CA ASN A 237 -4.08 -6.30 5.20
C ASN A 237 -5.54 -6.13 5.63
N THR A 238 -6.29 -7.23 5.67
CA THR A 238 -7.75 -7.21 5.92
C THR A 238 -8.12 -6.44 7.21
N PRO A 239 -7.45 -6.66 8.37
CA PRO A 239 -7.76 -5.87 9.58
C PRO A 239 -7.52 -4.35 9.44
N GLN A 240 -6.58 -3.93 8.60
CA GLN A 240 -6.38 -2.50 8.32
C GLN A 240 -7.38 -1.97 7.30
N ALA A 241 -7.85 -2.79 6.35
CA ALA A 241 -8.95 -2.42 5.47
C ALA A 241 -10.24 -2.15 6.26
N GLU A 242 -10.54 -2.94 7.28
CA GLU A 242 -11.66 -2.71 8.20
C GLU A 242 -11.52 -1.37 8.94
N ASN A 243 -10.32 -1.06 9.44
CA ASN A 243 -10.03 0.22 10.07
C ASN A 243 -10.15 1.39 9.09
N LEU A 244 -9.66 1.23 7.86
CA LEU A 244 -9.75 2.24 6.81
C LEU A 244 -11.21 2.60 6.53
N VAL A 245 -12.07 1.60 6.35
CA VAL A 245 -13.52 1.81 6.15
C VAL A 245 -14.15 2.51 7.35
N ARG A 246 -13.78 2.12 8.58
CA ARG A 246 -14.27 2.79 9.79
C ARG A 246 -13.85 4.26 9.83
N ILE A 247 -12.58 4.56 9.58
CA ILE A 247 -12.07 5.94 9.57
C ILE A 247 -12.76 6.77 8.50
N VAL A 248 -12.90 6.24 7.28
CA VAL A 248 -13.60 6.93 6.18
C VAL A 248 -15.05 7.23 6.57
N LYS A 249 -15.77 6.25 7.15
CA LYS A 249 -17.12 6.45 7.68
C LYS A 249 -17.17 7.56 8.73
N ASP A 250 -16.26 7.52 9.70
CA ASP A 250 -16.22 8.48 10.81
C ASP A 250 -15.93 9.91 10.30
N LEU A 251 -15.04 10.06 9.30
CA LEU A 251 -14.70 11.35 8.68
C LEU A 251 -15.82 11.91 7.77
N LEU A 252 -16.56 11.02 7.11
CA LEU A 252 -17.73 11.39 6.32
C LEU A 252 -18.89 11.84 7.19
N ASP A 253 -18.97 11.39 8.46
CA ASP A 253 -19.99 11.78 9.44
C ASP A 253 -21.42 11.71 8.84
N LEU A 254 -21.73 10.51 8.35
CA LEU A 254 -22.95 10.18 7.60
C LEU A 254 -24.20 10.18 8.50
N GLN A 255 -25.26 10.86 8.04
CA GLN A 255 -26.55 10.99 8.71
C GLN A 255 -27.64 10.08 8.09
N GLY A 256 -27.39 9.48 6.93
CA GLY A 256 -28.30 8.53 6.28
C GLY A 256 -29.04 9.06 5.06
N ASN A 257 -28.94 10.36 4.78
CA ASN A 257 -29.64 11.03 3.69
C ASN A 257 -28.74 11.37 2.49
N GLU A 258 -27.44 11.08 2.59
CA GLU A 258 -26.43 11.55 1.64
C GLU A 258 -26.33 10.67 0.40
N VAL A 259 -25.98 11.31 -0.72
CA VAL A 259 -25.58 10.66 -1.96
C VAL A 259 -24.06 10.75 -2.10
N VAL A 260 -23.41 9.58 -2.19
CA VAL A 260 -21.95 9.47 -2.17
C VAL A 260 -21.43 8.93 -3.49
N ILE A 261 -20.34 9.49 -4.00
CA ILE A 261 -19.53 8.84 -5.04
C ILE A 261 -18.38 8.08 -4.38
N ASP A 262 -18.26 6.79 -4.68
CA ASP A 262 -17.08 5.97 -4.44
C ASP A 262 -16.27 5.90 -5.74
N ALA A 263 -15.32 6.83 -5.92
CA ALA A 263 -14.50 6.88 -7.11
C ALA A 263 -13.32 5.91 -6.98
N PHE A 264 -13.01 5.18 -8.05
CA PHE A 264 -12.03 4.09 -8.04
C PHE A 264 -12.47 2.94 -7.11
N SER A 265 -13.77 2.63 -7.11
CA SER A 265 -14.43 1.75 -6.16
C SER A 265 -13.90 0.31 -6.11
N GLY A 266 -13.13 -0.13 -7.11
CA GLY A 266 -12.54 -1.46 -7.14
C GLY A 266 -13.62 -2.54 -7.09
N VAL A 267 -13.51 -3.45 -6.11
CA VAL A 267 -14.51 -4.50 -5.87
C VAL A 267 -15.71 -4.02 -5.04
N GLY A 268 -15.85 -2.70 -4.86
CA GLY A 268 -16.95 -2.05 -4.16
C GLY A 268 -16.81 -2.04 -2.63
N THR A 269 -15.59 -2.04 -2.09
CA THR A 269 -15.40 -2.20 -0.63
C THR A 269 -16.04 -1.07 0.18
N PHE A 270 -15.79 0.20 -0.17
CA PHE A 270 -16.44 1.32 0.52
C PHE A 270 -17.94 1.35 0.21
N ALA A 271 -18.32 1.26 -1.07
CA ALA A 271 -19.72 1.23 -1.48
C ALA A 271 -20.56 0.19 -0.72
N VAL A 272 -20.13 -1.08 -0.68
CA VAL A 272 -20.85 -2.16 0.01
C VAL A 272 -20.95 -1.89 1.51
N LEU A 273 -19.85 -1.51 2.16
CA LEU A 273 -19.79 -1.38 3.61
C LEU A 273 -20.45 -0.10 4.14
N LEU A 274 -20.52 0.95 3.33
CA LEU A 274 -21.14 2.23 3.67
C LEU A 274 -22.61 2.33 3.25
N SER A 275 -23.10 1.46 2.36
CA SER A 275 -24.45 1.48 1.81
C SER A 275 -25.57 1.63 2.84
N LYS A 276 -25.47 0.97 4.00
CA LYS A 276 -26.46 1.04 5.08
C LYS A 276 -26.51 2.37 5.84
N TYR A 277 -25.59 3.29 5.57
CA TYR A 277 -25.46 4.57 6.26
C TYR A 277 -25.77 5.77 5.37
N VAL A 278 -26.20 5.55 4.13
CA VAL A 278 -26.40 6.62 3.15
C VAL A 278 -27.66 6.38 2.33
N LYS A 279 -28.12 7.42 1.65
CA LYS A 279 -29.28 7.32 0.76
C LYS A 279 -28.92 6.55 -0.51
N LYS A 280 -27.80 6.88 -1.16
CA LYS A 280 -27.37 6.26 -2.41
C LYS A 280 -25.85 6.33 -2.59
N ILE A 281 -25.27 5.32 -3.23
CA ILE A 281 -23.85 5.32 -3.63
C ILE A 281 -23.72 5.12 -5.14
N TYR A 282 -22.89 5.93 -5.77
CA TYR A 282 -22.38 5.72 -7.12
C TYR A 282 -20.95 5.20 -7.06
N GLY A 283 -20.73 3.94 -7.43
CA GLY A 283 -19.40 3.35 -7.52
C GLY A 283 -18.85 3.43 -8.94
N ILE A 284 -17.70 4.09 -9.14
CA ILE A 284 -17.07 4.21 -10.47
C ILE A 284 -15.81 3.36 -10.50
N GLU A 285 -15.68 2.47 -11.48
CA GLU A 285 -14.53 1.58 -11.62
C GLU A 285 -14.25 1.29 -13.10
N SER A 286 -12.98 1.31 -13.51
CA SER A 286 -12.59 1.12 -14.91
C SER A 286 -12.22 -0.33 -15.25
N SER A 287 -11.76 -1.11 -14.28
CA SER A 287 -11.43 -2.51 -14.47
C SER A 287 -12.69 -3.34 -14.59
N GLN A 288 -12.83 -4.02 -15.73
CA GLN A 288 -13.93 -4.94 -16.00
C GLN A 288 -14.04 -6.06 -14.95
N SER A 289 -12.91 -6.56 -14.42
CA SER A 289 -12.96 -7.61 -13.40
C SER A 289 -13.46 -7.08 -12.06
N SER A 290 -13.02 -5.87 -11.69
CA SER A 290 -13.34 -5.24 -10.42
C SER A 290 -14.82 -4.83 -10.38
N ILE A 291 -15.34 -4.21 -11.45
CA ILE A 291 -16.76 -3.83 -11.54
C ILE A 291 -17.68 -5.07 -11.50
N ASN A 292 -17.30 -6.17 -12.16
CA ASN A 292 -18.06 -7.42 -12.12
C ASN A 292 -18.09 -8.03 -10.71
N ASP A 293 -16.97 -7.93 -9.98
CA ASP A 293 -16.90 -8.32 -8.58
C ASP A 293 -17.76 -7.39 -7.71
N ALA A 294 -17.71 -6.08 -7.94
CA ALA A 294 -18.49 -5.08 -7.20
C ALA A 294 -20.01 -5.27 -7.37
N ILE A 295 -20.48 -5.49 -8.61
CA ILE A 295 -21.88 -5.84 -8.91
C ILE A 295 -22.25 -7.17 -8.23
N TYR A 296 -21.35 -8.16 -8.22
CA TYR A 296 -21.61 -9.42 -7.52
C TYR A 296 -21.73 -9.22 -5.99
N ASN A 297 -20.85 -8.42 -5.40
CA ASN A 297 -20.77 -8.17 -3.96
C ASN A 297 -21.95 -7.33 -3.45
N SER A 298 -22.59 -6.55 -4.33
CA SER A 298 -23.72 -5.67 -4.00
C SER A 298 -25.09 -6.22 -4.38
N LYS A 299 -25.21 -7.48 -4.81
CA LYS A 299 -26.48 -8.06 -5.30
C LYS A 299 -27.68 -7.92 -4.35
N SER A 300 -27.44 -7.87 -3.04
CA SER A 300 -28.48 -7.73 -2.02
C SER A 300 -28.64 -6.28 -1.51
N ILE A 301 -28.05 -5.31 -2.20
CA ILE A 301 -28.00 -3.90 -1.78
C ILE A 301 -28.58 -3.05 -2.91
N GLU A 302 -29.74 -2.44 -2.65
CA GLU A 302 -30.52 -1.76 -3.69
C GLU A 302 -30.07 -0.31 -3.96
N ASN A 303 -29.37 0.30 -3.00
CA ASN A 303 -29.00 1.72 -3.07
C ASN A 303 -27.57 1.96 -3.59
N ILE A 304 -26.99 1.01 -4.32
CA ILE A 304 -25.71 1.18 -5.01
C ILE A 304 -25.90 1.09 -6.52
N GLU A 305 -25.35 2.05 -7.25
CA GLU A 305 -25.28 2.06 -8.70
C GLU A 305 -23.80 2.04 -9.14
N PHE A 306 -23.40 0.97 -9.82
CA PHE A 306 -22.04 0.77 -10.30
C PHE A 306 -21.91 1.19 -11.77
N ILE A 307 -20.89 2.01 -12.07
CA ILE A 307 -20.63 2.59 -13.39
C ILE A 307 -19.27 2.08 -13.87
N HIS A 308 -19.27 1.34 -14.98
CA HIS A 308 -18.04 0.88 -15.62
C HIS A 308 -17.43 1.98 -16.47
N SER A 309 -16.50 2.75 -15.91
CA SER A 309 -15.82 3.85 -16.60
C SER A 309 -14.54 4.25 -15.86
N GLU A 310 -13.61 4.86 -16.59
CA GLU A 310 -12.60 5.71 -15.94
C GLU A 310 -13.28 6.95 -15.36
N VAL A 311 -12.78 7.41 -14.21
CA VAL A 311 -13.39 8.51 -13.44
C VAL A 311 -13.34 9.81 -14.25
N GLU A 312 -12.28 10.04 -15.03
CA GLU A 312 -12.11 11.17 -15.93
C GLU A 312 -13.08 11.20 -17.12
N ASN A 313 -13.72 10.08 -17.47
CA ASN A 313 -14.64 10.01 -18.60
C ASN A 313 -16.09 10.33 -18.19
N ILE A 314 -16.35 10.57 -16.90
CA ILE A 314 -17.66 10.96 -16.38
C ILE A 314 -17.84 12.48 -16.47
N SER A 315 -19.07 12.91 -16.77
CA SER A 315 -19.48 14.33 -16.73
C SER A 315 -20.21 14.63 -15.41
N PRO A 316 -20.12 15.85 -14.85
CA PRO A 316 -20.94 16.26 -13.70
C PRO A 316 -22.44 15.98 -13.89
N ASP A 317 -22.95 16.18 -15.11
CA ASP A 317 -24.38 16.05 -15.44
C ASP A 317 -24.84 14.59 -15.56
N PHE A 318 -23.95 13.61 -15.36
CA PHE A 318 -24.30 12.20 -15.38
C PHE A 318 -25.23 11.82 -14.21
N PHE A 319 -25.05 12.45 -13.06
CA PHE A 319 -25.75 12.09 -11.83
C PHE A 319 -27.11 12.79 -11.76
N LYS A 320 -28.14 12.01 -11.40
CA LYS A 320 -29.53 12.51 -11.30
C LYS A 320 -29.78 13.26 -9.99
N GLU A 321 -29.13 12.81 -8.92
CA GLU A 321 -29.19 13.45 -7.60
C GLU A 321 -27.99 14.37 -7.40
N ASN A 322 -28.17 15.36 -6.52
CA ASN A 322 -27.04 16.15 -6.03
C ASN A 322 -26.10 15.24 -5.23
N ILE A 323 -24.80 15.36 -5.50
CA ILE A 323 -23.76 14.59 -4.82
C ILE A 323 -23.32 15.35 -3.57
N ASP A 324 -23.52 14.75 -2.41
CA ASP A 324 -23.14 15.36 -1.14
C ASP A 324 -21.65 15.12 -0.86
N PHE A 325 -21.18 13.87 -0.99
CA PHE A 325 -19.82 13.47 -0.62
C PHE A 325 -19.10 12.66 -1.72
N VAL A 326 -17.77 12.74 -1.73
CA VAL A 326 -16.92 11.94 -2.63
C VAL A 326 -15.82 11.24 -1.85
N ILE A 327 -15.65 9.94 -2.09
CA ILE A 327 -14.51 9.15 -1.64
C ILE A 327 -13.57 8.99 -2.84
N LEU A 328 -12.28 9.25 -2.63
CA LEU A 328 -11.22 9.06 -3.63
C LEU A 328 -10.23 8.02 -3.11
N ASP A 329 -10.09 6.87 -3.75
CA ASP A 329 -9.03 5.87 -3.48
C ASP A 329 -8.25 5.50 -4.76
N PRO A 330 -7.53 6.46 -5.38
CA PRO A 330 -6.86 6.23 -6.64
C PRO A 330 -5.62 5.35 -6.49
N SER A 331 -5.18 4.80 -7.61
CA SER A 331 -3.84 4.19 -7.71
C SER A 331 -2.71 5.19 -7.40
N ARG A 332 -1.46 4.72 -7.38
CA ARG A 332 -0.24 5.55 -7.19
C ARG A 332 -0.06 6.70 -8.20
N LYS A 333 -0.89 6.79 -9.24
CA LYS A 333 -0.89 7.93 -10.18
C LYS A 333 -1.66 9.15 -9.64
N GLY A 334 -2.44 8.98 -8.57
CA GLY A 334 -3.40 9.97 -8.07
C GLY A 334 -4.59 10.14 -9.01
N VAL A 335 -5.34 11.22 -8.81
CA VAL A 335 -6.55 11.54 -9.59
C VAL A 335 -6.17 12.29 -10.87
N HIS A 336 -6.79 11.93 -11.99
CA HIS A 336 -6.56 12.61 -13.26
C HIS A 336 -7.09 14.05 -13.21
N LYS A 337 -6.44 14.98 -13.94
CA LYS A 337 -6.81 16.41 -13.92
C LYS A 337 -8.28 16.64 -14.29
N VAL A 338 -8.77 15.94 -15.33
CA VAL A 338 -10.17 16.03 -15.79
C VAL A 338 -11.15 15.57 -14.70
N ALA A 339 -10.78 14.54 -13.94
CA ALA A 339 -11.59 14.08 -12.82
C ALA A 339 -11.66 15.14 -11.71
N LEU A 340 -10.52 15.74 -11.35
CA LEU A 340 -10.49 16.87 -10.41
C LEU A 340 -11.30 18.07 -10.93
N ASP A 341 -11.26 18.37 -12.24
CA ASP A 341 -12.04 19.47 -12.85
C ASP A 341 -13.55 19.30 -12.58
N TRP A 342 -14.09 18.09 -12.78
CA TRP A 342 -15.52 17.86 -12.58
C TRP A 342 -15.91 17.68 -11.12
N ILE A 343 -15.03 17.13 -10.27
CA ILE A 343 -15.27 17.09 -8.81
C ILE A 343 -15.37 18.52 -8.25
N GLU A 344 -14.53 19.44 -8.71
CA GLU A 344 -14.61 20.86 -8.33
C GLU A 344 -15.87 21.54 -8.86
N LYS A 345 -16.44 21.09 -9.99
CA LYS A 345 -17.72 21.57 -10.52
C LYS A 345 -18.93 21.01 -9.75
N LEU A 346 -18.91 19.73 -9.42
CA LEU A 346 -19.92 19.11 -8.55
C LEU A 346 -19.93 19.79 -7.18
N LEU A 347 -18.73 20.16 -6.70
CA LEU A 347 -18.50 20.89 -5.48
C LEU A 347 -19.20 20.25 -4.25
N PRO A 348 -18.99 18.93 -4.02
CA PRO A 348 -19.51 18.22 -2.87
C PRO A 348 -19.15 18.92 -1.55
N ASP A 349 -19.91 18.66 -0.51
CA ASP A 349 -19.67 19.26 0.81
C ASP A 349 -18.40 18.69 1.46
N ARG A 350 -18.15 17.39 1.27
CA ARG A 350 -17.01 16.67 1.85
C ARG A 350 -16.33 15.76 0.83
N ILE A 351 -15.02 15.72 0.87
CA ILE A 351 -14.20 14.75 0.15
C ILE A 351 -13.34 14.00 1.15
N VAL A 352 -13.33 12.66 1.09
CA VAL A 352 -12.36 11.83 1.82
C VAL A 352 -11.43 11.17 0.82
N TYR A 353 -10.16 11.56 0.86
CA TYR A 353 -9.12 11.07 -0.04
C TYR A 353 -8.25 10.05 0.70
N VAL A 354 -8.24 8.81 0.23
CA VAL A 354 -7.34 7.73 0.65
C VAL A 354 -6.19 7.60 -0.35
N SER A 355 -4.94 7.54 0.12
CA SER A 355 -3.79 7.42 -0.78
C SER A 355 -2.61 6.65 -0.19
N CYS A 356 -2.04 5.77 -1.01
CA CYS A 356 -0.80 5.06 -0.73
C CYS A 356 0.47 5.76 -1.27
N GLU A 357 0.33 6.93 -1.90
CA GLU A 357 1.42 7.69 -2.52
C GLU A 357 1.34 9.19 -2.19
N LEU A 358 2.15 9.60 -1.20
CA LEU A 358 2.14 10.96 -0.67
C LEU A 358 2.49 12.02 -1.72
N LYS A 359 3.32 11.71 -2.72
CA LYS A 359 3.68 12.70 -3.76
C LYS A 359 2.47 13.09 -4.61
N THR A 360 1.67 12.11 -5.04
CA THR A 360 0.47 12.39 -5.85
C THR A 360 -0.66 12.91 -5.00
N LEU A 361 -0.78 12.47 -3.74
CA LEU A 361 -1.70 13.07 -2.77
C LEU A 361 -1.43 14.57 -2.63
N LYS A 362 -0.17 14.98 -2.38
CA LYS A 362 0.21 16.40 -2.27
C LYS A 362 -0.23 17.19 -3.51
N ARG A 363 0.10 16.69 -4.72
CA ARG A 363 -0.27 17.33 -5.99
C ARG A 363 -1.78 17.57 -6.10
N ASP A 364 -2.58 16.59 -5.73
CA ASP A 364 -4.04 16.68 -5.86
C ASP A 364 -4.64 17.59 -4.78
N LEU A 365 -4.10 17.56 -3.56
CA LEU A 365 -4.48 18.46 -2.47
C LEU A 365 -4.12 19.93 -2.75
N ASP A 366 -2.96 20.21 -3.37
CA ASP A 366 -2.57 21.56 -3.79
C ASP A 366 -3.65 22.20 -4.69
N ARG A 367 -4.38 21.37 -5.44
CA ARG A 367 -5.49 21.80 -6.26
C ARG A 367 -6.80 21.90 -5.47
N LEU A 368 -7.18 20.84 -4.77
CA LEU A 368 -8.46 20.78 -4.06
C LEU A 368 -8.56 21.87 -2.97
N THR A 369 -7.45 22.26 -2.35
CA THR A 369 -7.41 23.32 -1.33
C THR A 369 -7.76 24.73 -1.84
N ASN A 370 -8.03 24.89 -3.14
CA ASN A 370 -8.62 26.12 -3.67
C ASN A 370 -10.09 26.30 -3.25
N ASN A 371 -10.85 25.20 -3.14
CA ASN A 371 -12.28 25.22 -2.81
C ASN A 371 -12.60 24.53 -1.48
N TYR A 372 -11.64 23.79 -0.93
CA TYR A 372 -11.79 22.99 0.28
C TYR A 372 -10.75 23.37 1.33
N SER A 373 -11.10 23.17 2.60
CA SER A 373 -10.18 23.21 3.73
C SER A 373 -9.85 21.78 4.14
N ILE A 374 -8.58 21.49 4.39
CA ILE A 374 -8.18 20.27 5.10
C ILE A 374 -8.79 20.34 6.50
N ARG A 375 -9.27 19.20 6.99
CA ARG A 375 -9.83 19.07 8.36
C ARG A 375 -9.12 18.03 9.19
N LYS A 376 -8.66 16.99 8.52
CA LYS A 376 -8.00 15.87 9.17
C LYS A 376 -7.08 15.18 8.19
N VAL A 377 -5.89 14.82 8.68
CA VAL A 377 -4.94 13.97 7.98
C VAL A 377 -4.62 12.80 8.91
N ILE A 378 -4.85 11.57 8.46
CA ILE A 378 -4.68 10.37 9.27
C ILE A 378 -3.77 9.40 8.51
N PRO A 379 -2.49 9.29 8.90
CA PRO A 379 -1.62 8.24 8.41
C PRO A 379 -2.07 6.89 8.98
N VAL A 380 -2.02 5.84 8.18
CA VAL A 380 -2.41 4.48 8.54
C VAL A 380 -1.30 3.51 8.14
N ASP A 381 -0.89 2.68 9.10
CA ASP A 381 0.11 1.65 8.86
C ASP A 381 -0.50 0.39 8.22
N MET A 382 -0.86 0.52 6.94
CA MET A 382 -1.33 -0.60 6.11
C MET A 382 -0.23 -1.66 5.89
N PHE A 383 1.05 -1.24 5.92
CA PHE A 383 2.20 -2.07 5.59
C PHE A 383 3.33 -2.00 6.64
N PRO A 384 3.15 -2.63 7.82
CA PRO A 384 4.19 -2.73 8.85
C PRO A 384 5.54 -3.21 8.30
N HIS A 385 6.63 -2.74 8.90
CA HIS A 385 8.02 -3.05 8.49
C HIS A 385 8.43 -2.56 7.10
N THR A 386 7.54 -1.86 6.39
CA THR A 386 7.85 -1.18 5.15
C THR A 386 7.81 0.33 5.35
N LYS A 387 8.44 1.06 4.42
CA LYS A 387 8.39 2.52 4.37
C LYS A 387 7.07 3.10 3.87
N HIS A 388 6.16 2.27 3.37
CA HIS A 388 4.88 2.73 2.84
C HIS A 388 3.94 3.18 3.97
N VAL A 389 3.23 4.26 3.72
CA VAL A 389 2.18 4.80 4.58
C VAL A 389 0.95 5.05 3.73
N GLU A 390 -0.18 4.55 4.19
CA GLU A 390 -1.48 4.93 3.66
C GLU A 390 -1.88 6.24 4.35
N CYS A 391 -2.50 7.18 3.66
CA CYS A 391 -2.89 8.47 4.24
C CYS A 391 -4.33 8.79 3.85
N ILE A 392 -5.14 9.15 4.84
CA ILE A 392 -6.54 9.55 4.66
C ILE A 392 -6.64 11.04 4.96
N VAL A 393 -7.22 11.80 4.04
CA VAL A 393 -7.41 13.25 4.19
C VAL A 393 -8.88 13.59 4.03
N SER A 394 -9.47 14.24 5.03
CA SER A 394 -10.82 14.79 4.93
C SER A 394 -10.75 16.28 4.56
N LEU A 395 -11.51 16.64 3.54
CA LEU A 395 -11.61 17.98 2.97
C LEU A 395 -13.05 18.46 3.07
N TYR A 396 -13.27 19.67 3.61
CA TYR A 396 -14.60 20.26 3.75
C TYR A 396 -14.67 21.50 2.88
N ARG A 397 -15.79 21.69 2.19
CA ARG A 397 -16.00 22.86 1.34
C ARG A 397 -15.88 24.15 2.16
N THR A 398 -15.03 25.09 1.74
CA THR A 398 -14.63 26.25 2.55
C THR A 398 -15.80 27.19 2.91
N ASN A 399 -16.87 27.23 2.12
CA ASN A 399 -18.00 28.15 2.32
C ASN A 399 -19.18 27.55 3.12
N LYS A 400 -18.99 26.41 3.81
CA LYS A 400 -20.06 25.70 4.54
C LYS A 400 -19.71 25.41 6.01
N LEU A 401 -18.81 26.22 6.59
CA LEU A 401 -18.35 26.09 7.98
C LEU A 401 -19.27 26.75 9.00
#